data_AF-A0A2H9ZQX9-F1
#
_entry.id   AF-A0A2H9ZQX9-F1
#
_cell.length_a   1.000
_cell.length_b   1.000
_cell.length_c   1.000
_cell.angle_alpha   90.00
_cell.angle_beta   90.00
_cell.angle_gamma   90.00
#
_symmetry.space_group_name_H-M   'P 1'
#
loop_
_entity.id
_entity.type
_entity.pdbx_description
1 polymer ?
#
loop_
_entity_poly.entity_id
_entity_poly.type
_entity_poly.pdbx_seq_one_letter_code
_entity_poly.pdbx_strand_id
1 'polypeptide(L)' 'MNRIFKPFLDQFVIVFIDDILIYSKDEAMHIEHLHIILQILRENKLMQSFLNVNFG' A
#
# COMPACT_ATOMS: atom_id res chain seq x y z
N MET A 1 11.17 0.05 -5.31
CA MET A 1 9.96 0.38 -4.52
C MET A 1 10.23 0.55 -3.03
N ASN A 2 11.10 -0.26 -2.40
CA ASN A 2 11.29 -0.27 -0.94
C ASN A 2 11.72 1.04 -0.27
N ARG A 3 12.41 1.98 -0.97
CA ARG A 3 12.77 3.27 -0.35
C ARG A 3 11.56 4.20 -0.12
N ILE A 4 10.55 4.11 -0.99
CA ILE A 4 9.36 4.96 -0.93
C ILE A 4 8.42 4.46 0.17
N PHE A 5 8.25 3.13 0.26
CA PHE A 5 7.45 2.50 1.30
C PHE A 5 8.18 2.29 2.63
N LYS A 6 9.49 2.60 2.69
CA LYS A 6 10.32 2.39 3.89
C LYS A 6 9.73 2.92 5.19
N PRO A 7 9.07 4.10 5.23
CA PRO A 7 8.46 4.59 6.46
C PRO A 7 7.28 3.75 6.95
N PHE A 8 6.64 2.98 6.06
CA PHE A 8 5.41 2.23 6.31
C PHE A 8 5.64 0.70 6.37
N LEU A 9 6.82 0.25 5.91
CA LEU A 9 7.29 -1.12 6.09
C LEU A 9 7.34 -1.45 7.59
N ASP A 10 6.82 -2.62 7.94
CA ASP A 10 6.68 -3.14 9.31
C ASP A 10 5.71 -2.35 10.23
N GLN A 11 5.03 -1.31 9.71
CA GLN A 11 3.95 -0.61 10.42
C GLN A 11 2.58 -1.10 10.01
N PHE A 12 2.28 -1.04 8.71
CA PHE A 12 1.02 -1.49 8.13
C PHE A 12 1.15 -1.99 6.69
N VAL A 13 2.38 -2.05 6.15
CA VAL A 13 2.65 -2.42 4.75
C VAL A 13 3.72 -3.49 4.69
N ILE A 14 3.50 -4.49 3.84
CA ILE A 14 4.51 -5.46 3.41
C ILE A 14 4.58 -5.40 1.88
N VAL A 15 5.77 -5.19 1.33
CA VAL A 15 5.99 -5.08 -0.12
C VAL A 15 6.72 -6.33 -0.62
N PHE A 16 6.08 -7.07 -1.50
CA PHE A 16 6.68 -8.14 -2.31
C PHE A 16 7.12 -7.58 -3.67
N ILE A 17 7.74 -8.42 -4.52
CA ILE A 17 8.24 -7.98 -5.83
C ILE A 17 7.11 -7.40 -6.69
N ASP A 18 5.93 -8.02 -6.65
CA ASP A 18 4.79 -7.66 -7.50
C ASP A 18 3.57 -7.15 -6.71
N ASP A 19 3.49 -7.42 -5.39
CA ASP A 19 2.31 -7.12 -4.58
C ASP A 19 2.62 -6.24 -3.36
N ILE A 20 1.65 -5.40 -2.97
CA ILE A 20 1.67 -4.63 -1.72
C ILE A 20 0.54 -5.15 -0.84
N LEU A 21 0.91 -5.72 0.31
CA LEU A 21 -0.04 -6.13 1.33
C LEU A 21 -0.18 -5.02 2.37
N ILE A 22 -1.43 -4.64 2.68
CA ILE A 22 -1.75 -3.65 3.69
C ILE A 22 -2.50 -4.36 4.81
N TYR A 23 -2.04 -4.23 6.05
CA TYR A 23 -2.73 -4.78 7.21
C TYR A 23 -3.21 -3.67 8.14
N SER A 24 -4.38 -3.86 8.72
CA SER A 24 -5.00 -2.89 9.61
C SER A 24 -5.78 -3.61 10.70
N LYS A 25 -5.94 -2.94 11.84
CA LYS A 25 -6.65 -3.50 12.99
C LYS A 25 -8.17 -3.52 12.79
N ASP A 26 -8.68 -2.53 12.08
CA ASP A 26 -10.11 -2.37 11.74
C ASP A 26 -10.25 -1.71 10.36
N GLU A 27 -11.48 -1.70 9.86
CA GLU A 27 -11.81 -1.21 8.52
C GLU A 27 -11.55 0.29 8.35
N ALA A 28 -11.77 1.10 9.39
CA ALA A 28 -11.53 2.54 9.33
C ALA A 28 -10.04 2.84 9.16
N MET A 29 -9.19 2.18 9.96
CA MET A 29 -7.73 2.25 9.77
C MET A 29 -7.31 1.68 8.42
N HIS A 30 -8.00 0.66 7.91
CA HIS A 30 -7.71 0.10 6.59
C HIS A 30 -7.94 1.10 5.47
N ILE A 31 -9.03 1.85 5.52
CA ILE A 31 -9.33 2.91 4.55
C ILE A 31 -8.25 4.00 4.60
N GLU A 32 -7.82 4.43 5.79
CA GLU A 32 -6.75 5.43 5.94
C GLU A 32 -5.41 4.92 5.37
N HIS A 33 -5.00 3.70 5.72
CA HIS A 33 -3.79 3.09 5.19
C HIS A 33 -3.83 2.94 3.66
N LEU A 34 -4.98 2.55 3.10
CA LEU A 34 -5.19 2.49 1.65
C LEU A 34 -5.02 3.87 1.01
N HIS A 35 -5.58 4.91 1.62
CA HIS A 35 -5.47 6.27 1.11
C HIS A 35 -4.02 6.73 1.01
N ILE A 36 -3.22 6.47 2.05
CA ILE A 36 -1.78 6.79 2.09
C ILE A 36 -1.05 6.06 0.95
N ILE A 37 -1.29 4.76 0.79
CA ILE A 37 -0.58 3.96 -0.22
C ILE A 37 -0.97 4.35 -1.64
N LEU A 38 -2.25 4.59 -1.90
CA LEU A 38 -2.74 5.07 -3.19
C LEU A 38 -2.15 6.45 -3.53
N GLN A 39 -2.05 7.35 -2.55
CA GLN A 39 -1.41 8.66 -2.75
C GLN A 39 0.06 8.51 -3.13
N ILE A 40 0.83 7.69 -2.41
CA ILE A 40 2.23 7.41 -2.70
C ILE A 40 2.41 6.83 -4.11
N LEU A 41 1.57 5.86 -4.48
CA LEU A 41 1.63 5.24 -5.80
C LEU A 41 1.33 6.25 -6.92
N ARG A 42 0.37 7.15 -6.70
CA ARG A 42 0.05 8.24 -7.64
C ARG A 42 1.19 9.23 -7.78
N GLU A 43 1.77 9.70 -6.67
CA GLU A 43 2.87 10.67 -6.66
C GLU A 43 4.13 10.13 -7.33
N ASN A 44 4.40 8.82 -7.15
CA ASN A 44 5.57 8.16 -7.72
C ASN A 44 5.32 7.57 -9.12
N LYS A 45 4.13 7.79 -9.72
CA LYS A 45 3.73 7.21 -11.02
C LYS A 45 3.88 5.69 -11.09
N LEU A 46 3.73 5.02 -9.94
CA LEU A 46 3.84 3.57 -9.80
C LEU A 46 2.50 2.85 -10.04
N MET A 47 1.41 3.59 -10.23
CA MET A 47 0.16 3.09 -10.81
C MET A 47 0.38 2.73 -12.29
N GLN A 48 1.11 1.65 -12.56
CA GLN A 48 0.98 0.95 -13.82
C GLN A 48 -0.22 0.01 -13.69
N SER A 49 -1.01 -0.06 -14.75
CA SER A 49 -2.30 -0.75 -14.84
C SER A 49 -2.29 -2.09 -14.09
N PHE A 50 -3.34 -2.33 -13.30
CA PHE A 50 -3.63 -3.55 -12.52
C PHE A 50 -3.03 -3.63 -11.10
N LEU A 51 -3.43 -2.70 -10.23
CA LEU A 51 -3.59 -3.08 -8.81
C LEU A 51 -4.83 -3.98 -8.72
N ASN A 52 -4.63 -5.30 -8.71
CA ASN A 52 -5.67 -6.23 -8.28
C ASN A 52 -5.83 -6.09 -6.76
N VAL A 53 -6.65 -5.12 -6.33
CA VAL A 53 -6.95 -4.92 -4.91
C VAL A 53 -7.92 -6.02 -4.48
N ASN A 54 -7.37 -7.10 -3.91
CA ASN A 54 -8.15 -8.13 -3.25
C ASN A 54 -8.34 -7.76 -1.78
N PHE A 55 -9.59 -7.56 -1.38
CA PHE A 55 -9.96 -7.46 0.03
C PHE A 55 -10.22 -8.88 0.54
N GLY A 56 -9.32 -9.37 1.39
CA GLY A 56 -9.47 -10.64 2.11
C GLY A 56 -10.09 -10.43 3.48
#